data_AF-A0A519NHW7-F1
#
_entry.id   AF-A0A519NHW7-F1
#
_cell.length_a   1.000
_cell.length_b   1.000
_cell.length_c   1.000
_cell.angle_alpha   90.00
_cell.angle_beta   90.00
_cell.angle_gamma   90.00
#
_symmetry.space_group_name_H-M   'P 1'
#
loop_
_entity.id
_entity.type
_entity.pdbx_description
1 polymer ?
#
loop_
_entity_poly.entity_id
_entity_poly.type
_entity_poly.pdbx_seq_one_letter_code
_entity_poly.pdbx_strand_id
1 'polypeptide(L)'
;MTTKEALIAFYHYNQLNLTDDFESHCVRVYIGCILAPVPNIRARKKYLKFHDLHHIMTEYGIDRVGESEISAWELGSRSCRKPLISVMNLFALSTGFVLKPKRVIAAFYGGCRSKNLYYMSDGMSESDIDRIDLEAMKAEHLERAPKIRYKLFRQTEFAGYLFFSMLIHVGMLFLGKSLLIAESVRNRLRPKIAP
;
A
#
# COMPACT_ATOMS: atom_id res chain seq x y z
N MET A 1 13.29 -20.10 -7.44
CA MET A 1 12.03 -20.16 -6.68
C MET A 1 11.02 -19.39 -7.49
N THR A 2 9.86 -19.97 -7.76
CA THR A 2 8.80 -19.29 -8.52
C THR A 2 8.13 -18.20 -7.68
N THR A 3 7.52 -17.21 -8.34
CA THR A 3 6.69 -16.18 -7.67
C THR A 3 5.56 -16.79 -6.85
N LYS A 4 4.95 -17.88 -7.32
CA LYS A 4 3.91 -18.59 -6.57
C LYS A 4 4.45 -19.18 -5.27
N GLU A 5 5.57 -19.88 -5.33
CA GLU A 5 6.23 -20.42 -4.13
C GLU A 5 6.61 -19.30 -3.16
N ALA A 6 7.13 -18.18 -3.68
CA ALA A 6 7.49 -17.02 -2.89
C ALA A 6 6.28 -16.40 -2.17
N LEU A 7 5.15 -16.25 -2.85
CA LEU A 7 3.92 -15.72 -2.27
C LEU A 7 3.35 -16.66 -1.21
N ILE A 8 3.33 -17.97 -1.47
CA ILE A 8 2.89 -18.96 -0.47
C ILE A 8 3.76 -18.86 0.79
N ALA A 9 5.08 -18.80 0.63
CA ALA A 9 6.01 -18.65 1.74
C ALA A 9 5.78 -17.32 2.49
N PHE A 10 5.56 -16.22 1.76
CA PHE A 10 5.27 -14.91 2.33
C PHE A 10 3.97 -14.89 3.14
N TYR A 11 2.89 -15.47 2.63
CA TYR A 11 1.62 -15.54 3.34
C TYR A 11 1.72 -16.41 4.59
N HIS A 12 2.41 -17.55 4.48
CA HIS A 12 2.64 -18.43 5.63
C HIS A 12 3.46 -17.75 6.72
N TYR A 13 4.57 -17.09 6.36
CA TYR A 13 5.43 -16.37 7.29
C TYR A 13 4.69 -15.24 8.02
N ASN A 14 3.85 -14.50 7.29
CA ASN A 14 3.11 -13.36 7.83
C ASN A 14 1.73 -13.72 8.42
N GLN A 15 1.36 -15.01 8.43
CA GLN A 15 0.06 -15.50 8.92
C GLN A 15 -1.15 -14.82 8.23
N LEU A 16 -1.04 -14.58 6.92
CA LEU A 16 -2.07 -13.92 6.12
C LEU A 16 -3.10 -14.94 5.63
N ASN A 17 -4.38 -14.75 5.96
CA ASN A 17 -5.49 -15.54 5.42
C ASN A 17 -6.24 -14.76 4.32
N LEU A 18 -5.89 -15.03 3.06
CA LEU A 18 -6.49 -14.35 1.91
C LEU A 18 -7.95 -14.73 1.64
N THR A 19 -8.38 -15.93 2.03
CA THR A 19 -9.76 -16.38 1.79
C THR A 19 -10.73 -15.50 2.57
N ASP A 20 -10.49 -15.31 3.87
CA ASP A 20 -11.32 -14.45 4.71
C ASP A 20 -11.25 -12.98 4.25
N ASP A 21 -10.08 -12.53 3.82
CA ASP A 21 -9.85 -11.15 3.36
C ASP A 21 -10.60 -10.84 2.05
N PHE A 22 -10.76 -11.81 1.15
CA PHE A 22 -11.51 -11.63 -0.09
C PHE A 22 -13.03 -11.73 0.08
N GLU A 23 -13.52 -12.46 1.07
CA GLU A 23 -14.95 -12.52 1.41
C GLU A 23 -15.43 -11.25 2.12
N SER A 24 -14.55 -10.56 2.85
CA SER A 24 -14.90 -9.32 3.54
C SER A 24 -15.23 -8.16 2.59
N HIS A 25 -16.29 -7.41 2.90
CA HIS A 25 -16.65 -6.17 2.21
C HIS A 25 -15.67 -5.03 2.45
N CYS A 26 -14.92 -5.07 3.56
CA CYS A 26 -13.93 -4.06 3.92
C CYS A 26 -12.61 -4.70 4.37
N VAL A 27 -11.51 -4.08 3.98
CA VAL A 27 -10.17 -4.39 4.50
C VAL A 27 -9.78 -3.31 5.51
N ARG A 28 -9.07 -3.70 6.58
CA ARG A 28 -8.58 -2.74 7.58
C ARG A 28 -7.20 -2.26 7.17
N VAL A 29 -7.04 -0.96 6.95
CA VAL A 29 -5.78 -0.34 6.55
C VAL A 29 -5.37 0.72 7.57
N TYR A 30 -4.08 0.80 7.86
CA TYR A 30 -3.55 1.87 8.69
C TYR A 30 -3.45 3.17 7.90
N ILE A 31 -4.17 4.18 8.36
CA ILE A 31 -4.13 5.56 7.87
C ILE A 31 -3.57 6.42 9.00
N GLY A 32 -2.25 6.60 9.03
CA GLY A 32 -1.50 7.06 10.21
C GLY A 32 -1.74 6.21 11.45
N CYS A 33 -2.26 6.83 12.50
CA CYS A 33 -2.58 6.15 13.75
C CYS A 33 -3.96 5.48 13.77
N ILE A 34 -4.79 5.66 12.73
CA ILE A 34 -6.15 5.09 12.66
C ILE A 34 -6.12 3.78 11.86
N LEU A 35 -6.73 2.72 12.40
CA LEU A 35 -7.06 1.52 11.63
C LEU A 35 -8.46 1.70 11.03
N ALA A 36 -8.53 2.07 9.75
CA ALA A 36 -9.78 2.40 9.08
C ALA A 36 -10.26 1.22 8.20
N PRO A 37 -11.56 0.86 8.24
CA PRO A 37 -12.14 -0.05 7.25
C PRO A 37 -12.28 0.68 5.92
N VAL A 38 -11.61 0.20 4.88
CA VAL A 38 -11.76 0.69 3.50
C VAL A 38 -12.46 -0.38 2.65
N PRO A 39 -13.32 0.00 1.69
CA PRO A 39 -14.01 -0.97 0.86
C PRO A 39 -13.06 -1.91 0.11
N ASN A 40 -13.37 -3.20 0.09
CA ASN A 40 -12.62 -4.20 -0.65
C ASN A 40 -12.96 -4.13 -2.14
N ILE A 41 -12.40 -3.14 -2.82
CA ILE A 41 -12.69 -2.86 -4.24
C ILE A 41 -12.05 -3.91 -5.16
N ARG A 42 -12.69 -4.17 -6.31
CA ARG A 42 -12.18 -5.12 -7.33
C ARG A 42 -10.74 -4.83 -7.76
N ALA A 43 -10.35 -3.54 -7.79
CA ALA A 43 -8.99 -3.15 -8.09
C ALA A 43 -7.99 -3.76 -7.09
N ARG A 44 -8.28 -3.75 -5.78
CA ARG A 44 -7.43 -4.38 -4.78
C ARG A 44 -7.26 -5.87 -5.07
N LYS A 45 -8.34 -6.61 -5.33
CA LYS A 45 -8.27 -8.04 -5.67
C LYS A 45 -7.36 -8.31 -6.88
N LYS A 46 -7.45 -7.46 -7.93
CA LYS A 46 -6.60 -7.58 -9.12
C LYS A 46 -5.11 -7.31 -8.83
N TYR A 47 -4.81 -6.33 -7.98
CA TYR A 47 -3.44 -5.83 -7.80
C TYR A 47 -2.73 -6.36 -6.54
N LEU A 48 -3.45 -6.99 -5.60
CA LEU A 48 -2.90 -7.45 -4.31
C LEU A 48 -1.70 -8.38 -4.49
N LYS A 49 -1.80 -9.35 -5.42
CA LYS A 49 -0.69 -10.25 -5.74
C LYS A 49 0.60 -9.51 -6.10
N PHE A 50 0.50 -8.44 -6.89
CA PHE A 50 1.66 -7.67 -7.32
C PHE A 50 2.22 -6.79 -6.20
N HIS A 51 1.33 -6.26 -5.36
CA HIS A 51 1.70 -5.53 -4.15
C HIS A 51 2.51 -6.43 -3.19
N ASP A 52 2.05 -7.65 -2.93
CA ASP A 52 2.76 -8.62 -2.10
C ASP A 52 4.09 -9.06 -2.75
N LEU A 53 4.13 -9.21 -4.08
CA LEU A 53 5.39 -9.43 -4.80
C LEU A 53 6.36 -8.24 -4.68
N HIS A 54 5.86 -7.00 -4.62
CA HIS A 54 6.72 -5.85 -4.36
C HIS A 54 7.33 -5.93 -2.96
N HIS A 55 6.59 -6.34 -1.92
CA HIS A 55 7.14 -6.60 -0.58
C HIS A 55 8.28 -7.63 -0.65
N ILE A 56 8.04 -8.76 -1.31
CA ILE A 56 9.03 -9.83 -1.45
C ILE A 56 10.29 -9.34 -2.20
N MET A 57 10.11 -8.56 -3.27
CA MET A 57 11.22 -8.04 -4.07
C MET A 57 12.05 -7.00 -3.33
N THR A 58 11.39 -6.11 -2.59
CA THR A 58 12.03 -4.97 -1.91
C THR A 58 12.47 -5.29 -0.48
N GLU A 59 12.01 -6.41 0.07
CA GLU A 59 12.22 -6.84 1.46
C GLU A 59 11.62 -5.88 2.50
N TYR A 60 10.73 -4.98 2.09
CA TYR A 60 9.97 -4.15 3.02
C TYR A 60 8.93 -5.01 3.74
N GLY A 61 8.84 -4.87 5.06
CA GLY A 61 7.87 -5.61 5.88
C GLY A 61 6.43 -5.16 5.64
N ILE A 62 5.48 -5.85 6.29
CA ILE A 62 4.04 -5.53 6.28
C ILE A 62 3.58 -4.75 7.53
N ASP A 63 4.53 -4.21 8.29
CA ASP A 63 4.22 -3.32 9.41
C ASP A 63 3.87 -1.92 8.90
N ARG A 64 3.42 -1.03 9.78
CA ARG A 64 3.00 0.33 9.39
C ARG A 64 4.10 1.14 8.68
N VAL A 65 5.37 0.83 8.94
CA VAL A 65 6.51 1.50 8.29
C VAL A 65 6.79 0.85 6.94
N GLY A 66 6.79 -0.47 6.86
CA GLY A 66 6.99 -1.23 5.63
C GLY A 66 5.88 -0.98 4.60
N GLU A 67 4.63 -0.87 5.03
CA GLU A 67 3.50 -0.43 4.19
C GLU A 67 3.68 0.99 3.63
N SER A 68 4.37 1.86 4.38
CA SER A 68 4.70 3.22 3.93
C SER A 68 5.90 3.21 2.98
N GLU A 69 6.91 2.37 3.24
CA GLU A 69 8.04 2.15 2.33
C GLU A 69 7.57 1.60 0.99
N ILE A 70 6.72 0.56 0.99
CA ILE A 70 6.20 -0.01 -0.25
C ILE A 70 5.32 0.99 -0.99
N SER A 71 4.48 1.75 -0.27
CA SER A 71 3.65 2.80 -0.87
C SER A 71 4.49 3.86 -1.55
N ALA A 72 5.57 4.31 -0.90
CA ALA A 72 6.52 5.25 -1.45
C ALA A 72 7.27 4.67 -2.66
N TRP A 73 7.73 3.42 -2.57
CA TRP A 73 8.40 2.72 -3.66
C TRP A 73 7.49 2.55 -4.88
N GLU A 74 6.22 2.19 -4.68
CA GLU A 74 5.25 2.02 -5.75
C GLU A 74 4.90 3.33 -6.46
N LEU A 75 4.71 4.41 -5.69
CA LEU A 75 4.55 5.75 -6.24
C LEU A 75 5.83 6.17 -7.01
N GLY A 76 7.00 5.85 -6.47
CA GLY A 76 8.31 6.06 -7.08
C GLY A 76 8.50 5.29 -8.40
N SER A 77 8.02 4.05 -8.47
CA SER A 77 8.07 3.18 -9.65
C SER A 77 6.93 3.42 -10.63
N ARG A 78 6.12 4.46 -10.39
CA ARG A 78 5.03 4.99 -11.24
C ARG A 78 3.75 4.17 -11.23
N SER A 79 3.26 3.80 -10.04
CA SER A 79 1.90 3.27 -9.85
C SER A 79 0.80 4.28 -10.25
N CYS A 80 1.13 5.57 -10.43
CA CYS A 80 0.22 6.65 -10.88
C CYS A 80 -0.58 6.36 -12.16
N ARG A 81 -0.13 5.39 -12.97
CA ARG A 81 -0.89 4.92 -14.15
C ARG A 81 -2.12 4.07 -13.79
N LYS A 82 -2.26 3.69 -12.52
CA LYS A 82 -3.44 3.01 -11.94
C LYS A 82 -3.98 3.89 -10.79
N PRO A 83 -4.83 4.88 -11.09
CA PRO A 83 -5.21 5.94 -10.13
C PRO A 83 -5.74 5.43 -8.80
N LEU A 84 -6.58 4.39 -8.81
CA LEU A 84 -7.14 3.80 -7.58
C LEU A 84 -6.06 3.23 -6.65
N ILE A 85 -5.04 2.57 -7.21
CA ILE A 85 -3.92 2.02 -6.43
C ILE A 85 -3.04 3.14 -5.90
N SER A 86 -2.85 4.20 -6.68
CA SER A 86 -2.11 5.38 -6.20
C SER A 86 -2.78 6.05 -5.01
N VAL A 87 -4.11 6.15 -5.01
CA VAL A 87 -4.88 6.66 -3.86
C VAL A 87 -4.68 5.75 -2.65
N MET A 88 -4.68 4.42 -2.84
CA MET A 88 -4.43 3.48 -1.74
C MET A 88 -3.03 3.68 -1.13
N ASN A 89 -2.00 3.89 -1.95
CA ASN A 89 -0.64 4.17 -1.47
C ASN A 89 -0.57 5.48 -0.67
N LEU A 90 -1.37 6.49 -1.03
CA LEU A 90 -1.43 7.74 -0.26
C LEU A 90 -2.01 7.54 1.15
N PHE A 91 -2.88 6.55 1.36
CA PHE A 91 -3.40 6.25 2.72
C PHE A 91 -2.30 5.76 3.66
N ALA A 92 -1.43 4.86 3.19
CA ALA A 92 -0.38 4.26 4.00
C ALA A 92 0.92 5.11 4.09
N LEU A 93 1.14 6.04 3.14
CA LEU A 93 2.38 6.82 3.04
C LEU A 93 2.68 7.69 4.28
N SER A 94 1.71 8.45 4.79
CA SER A 94 1.93 9.45 5.86
C SER A 94 2.44 8.84 7.17
N THR A 95 1.93 7.65 7.55
CA THR A 95 2.28 6.98 8.82
C THR A 95 3.77 6.74 8.95
N GLY A 96 4.34 5.96 8.02
CA GLY A 96 5.75 5.61 8.07
C GLY A 96 6.64 6.80 7.76
N PHE A 97 6.16 7.79 7.01
CA PHE A 97 6.93 9.01 6.78
C PHE A 97 7.14 9.80 8.08
N VAL A 98 6.12 9.93 8.92
CA VAL A 98 6.27 10.57 10.24
C VAL A 98 7.18 9.75 11.16
N LEU A 99 7.06 8.42 11.15
CA LEU A 99 7.81 7.55 12.06
C LEU A 99 9.28 7.33 11.64
N LYS A 100 9.54 7.15 10.34
CA LYS A 100 10.83 6.77 9.75
C LYS A 100 11.05 7.47 8.39
N PRO A 101 11.14 8.81 8.34
CA PRO A 101 11.17 9.57 7.07
C PRO A 101 12.32 9.16 6.15
N LYS A 102 13.51 8.92 6.70
CA LYS A 102 14.69 8.52 5.92
C LYS A 102 14.47 7.22 5.14
N ARG A 103 13.79 6.24 5.75
CA ARG A 103 13.46 4.95 5.15
C ARG A 103 12.49 5.11 4.00
N VAL A 104 11.41 5.87 4.22
CA VAL A 104 10.38 6.14 3.19
C VAL A 104 10.94 6.94 2.01
N ILE A 105 11.79 7.94 2.26
CA ILE A 105 12.49 8.69 1.20
C ILE A 105 13.40 7.76 0.38
N ALA A 106 14.17 6.89 1.04
CA ALA A 106 15.02 5.92 0.37
C ALA A 106 14.18 4.97 -0.50
N ALA A 107 13.05 4.50 0.01
CA ALA A 107 12.13 3.63 -0.72
C ALA A 107 11.55 4.31 -1.96
N PHE A 108 11.10 5.57 -1.86
CA PHE A 108 10.65 6.35 -3.03
C PHE A 108 11.74 6.44 -4.11
N TYR A 109 12.97 6.73 -3.72
CA TYR A 109 14.09 6.81 -4.66
C TYR A 109 14.50 5.46 -5.23
N GLY A 110 14.42 4.37 -4.46
CA GLY A 110 14.54 3.01 -4.95
C GLY A 110 13.48 2.71 -6.01
N GLY A 111 12.23 3.10 -5.75
CA GLY A 111 11.12 3.03 -6.70
C GLY A 111 11.41 3.81 -7.98
N CYS A 112 11.97 5.02 -7.89
CA CYS A 112 12.35 5.83 -9.06
C CYS A 112 13.41 5.17 -9.96
N ARG A 113 14.19 4.22 -9.42
CA ARG A 113 15.17 3.42 -10.16
C ARG A 113 14.60 2.08 -10.63
N SER A 114 13.38 1.75 -10.23
CA SER A 114 12.75 0.44 -10.44
C SER A 114 11.58 0.50 -11.44
N LYS A 115 11.10 -0.68 -11.84
CA LYS A 115 9.89 -0.88 -12.63
C LYS A 115 8.83 -1.57 -11.76
N ASN A 116 7.60 -1.08 -11.82
CA ASN A 116 6.48 -1.60 -11.05
C ASN A 116 5.84 -2.82 -11.73
N LEU A 117 5.48 -3.89 -11.03
CA LEU A 117 4.91 -5.10 -11.64
C LEU A 117 3.46 -4.95 -12.13
N TYR A 118 2.74 -3.89 -11.78
CA TYR A 118 1.32 -3.72 -12.13
C TYR A 118 1.02 -3.76 -13.63
N TYR A 119 1.98 -3.51 -14.52
CA TYR A 119 1.77 -3.63 -15.97
C TYR A 119 1.61 -5.09 -16.44
N MET A 120 2.14 -6.06 -15.70
CA MET A 120 1.99 -7.47 -16.06
C MET A 120 0.52 -7.90 -15.98
N SER A 121 -0.27 -7.25 -15.14
CA SER A 121 -1.70 -7.51 -14.95
C SER A 121 -2.58 -7.23 -16.17
N ASP A 122 -2.05 -6.56 -17.20
CA ASP A 122 -2.79 -6.23 -18.43
C ASP A 122 -2.37 -7.12 -19.62
N GLY A 123 -1.29 -7.89 -19.50
CA GLY A 123 -0.69 -8.61 -20.63
C GLY A 123 -0.24 -10.04 -20.36
N MET A 124 -0.39 -10.55 -19.13
CA MET A 124 0.00 -11.92 -18.75
C MET A 124 -1.13 -12.62 -18.01
N SER A 125 -1.27 -13.94 -18.22
CA SER A 125 -2.18 -14.76 -17.43
C SER A 125 -1.66 -14.94 -16.01
N GLU A 126 -2.54 -15.24 -15.05
CA GLU A 126 -2.11 -15.51 -13.68
C GLU A 126 -1.15 -16.70 -13.59
N SER A 127 -1.38 -17.75 -14.38
CA SER A 127 -0.52 -18.92 -14.44
C SER A 127 0.88 -18.62 -14.97
N ASP A 128 1.02 -17.68 -15.92
CA ASP A 128 2.32 -17.28 -16.43
C ASP A 128 3.08 -16.49 -15.36
N ILE A 129 2.39 -15.55 -14.68
CA ILE A 129 2.98 -14.76 -13.60
C ILE A 129 3.49 -15.68 -12.48
N ASP A 130 2.71 -16.69 -12.11
CA ASP A 130 3.00 -17.65 -11.04
C ASP A 130 4.25 -18.52 -11.30
N ARG A 131 4.67 -18.64 -12.56
CA ARG A 131 5.83 -19.45 -12.98
C ARG A 131 7.11 -18.64 -13.17
N ILE A 132 7.02 -17.31 -13.09
CA ILE A 132 8.21 -16.45 -13.22
C ILE A 132 9.20 -16.81 -12.10
N ASP A 133 10.47 -16.94 -12.44
CA ASP A 133 11.52 -17.08 -11.44
C ASP A 133 11.71 -15.75 -10.69
N LEU A 134 11.66 -15.80 -9.35
CA LEU A 134 11.69 -14.60 -8.52
C LEU A 134 12.99 -13.80 -8.69
N GLU A 135 14.14 -14.46 -8.80
CA GLU A 135 15.42 -13.78 -8.89
C GLU A 135 15.57 -13.10 -10.27
N ALA A 136 15.09 -13.75 -11.33
CA ALA A 136 14.95 -13.13 -12.63
C ALA A 136 14.01 -11.91 -12.60
N MET A 137 12.86 -12.03 -11.91
CA MET A 137 11.92 -10.91 -11.73
C MET A 137 12.59 -9.74 -10.99
N LYS A 138 13.27 -10.00 -9.87
CA LYS A 138 14.00 -8.98 -9.10
C LYS A 138 15.05 -8.28 -9.98
N ALA A 139 15.87 -9.05 -10.70
CA ALA A 139 16.93 -8.52 -11.55
C ALA A 139 16.39 -7.62 -12.68
N GLU A 140 15.22 -7.92 -13.25
CA GLU A 140 14.63 -7.13 -14.32
C GLU A 140 13.96 -5.82 -13.83
N HIS A 141 13.43 -5.84 -12.59
CA HIS A 141 12.51 -4.82 -12.10
C HIS A 141 13.08 -3.92 -11.01
N LEU A 142 13.91 -4.44 -10.10
CA LEU A 142 14.40 -3.70 -8.95
C LEU A 142 15.67 -2.93 -9.29
N GLU A 143 15.69 -1.63 -8.97
CA GLU A 143 16.86 -0.75 -9.06
C GLU A 143 17.65 -0.77 -10.39
N ARG A 144 16.98 -1.10 -11.49
CA ARG A 144 17.55 -1.19 -12.84
C ARG A 144 18.31 0.06 -13.31
N ALA A 145 17.88 1.24 -12.91
CA ALA A 145 18.47 2.49 -13.37
C ALA A 145 19.56 2.98 -12.38
N PRO A 146 20.81 3.23 -12.81
CA PRO A 146 21.89 3.64 -11.91
C PRO A 146 21.71 5.05 -11.35
N LYS A 147 20.86 5.87 -11.99
CA LYS A 147 20.59 7.26 -11.60
C LYS A 147 19.11 7.58 -11.74
N ILE A 148 18.62 8.47 -10.89
CA ILE A 148 17.25 8.97 -10.94
C ILE A 148 17.16 10.04 -12.02
N ARG A 149 16.40 9.76 -13.09
CA ARG A 149 16.13 10.72 -14.16
C ARG A 149 15.22 11.83 -13.64
N TYR A 150 15.53 13.08 -13.98
CA TYR A 150 14.79 14.28 -13.56
C TYR A 150 14.63 14.37 -12.03
N LYS A 151 15.72 14.19 -11.27
CA LYS A 151 15.69 14.11 -9.81
C LYS A 151 14.88 15.22 -9.13
N LEU A 152 15.05 16.48 -9.55
CA LEU A 152 14.30 17.60 -8.98
C LEU A 152 12.79 17.46 -9.20
N PHE A 153 12.37 17.05 -10.40
CA PHE A 153 10.96 16.79 -10.69
C PHE A 153 10.41 15.65 -9.82
N ARG A 154 11.19 14.58 -9.63
CA ARG A 154 10.81 13.46 -8.75
C ARG A 154 10.69 13.90 -7.28
N GLN A 155 11.51 14.85 -6.84
CA GLN A 155 11.40 15.43 -5.50
C GLN A 155 10.12 16.24 -5.33
N THR A 156 9.77 17.07 -6.31
CA THR A 156 8.50 17.83 -6.31
C THR A 156 7.29 16.89 -6.32
N GLU A 157 7.34 15.83 -7.13
CA GLU A 157 6.30 14.80 -7.16
C GLU A 157 6.14 14.09 -5.81
N PHE A 158 7.24 13.72 -5.16
CA PHE A 158 7.20 13.12 -3.82
C PHE A 158 6.64 14.08 -2.77
N ALA A 159 7.04 15.35 -2.81
CA ALA A 159 6.49 16.38 -1.93
C ALA A 159 4.97 16.53 -2.14
N GLY A 160 4.50 16.47 -3.39
CA GLY A 160 3.08 16.43 -3.72
C GLY A 160 2.37 15.22 -3.12
N TYR A 161 2.92 14.01 -3.26
CA TYR A 161 2.34 12.81 -2.65
C TYR A 161 2.27 12.91 -1.13
N LEU A 162 3.32 13.40 -0.48
CA LEU A 162 3.32 13.63 0.96
C LEU A 162 2.25 14.65 1.37
N PHE A 163 2.14 15.76 0.64
CA PHE A 163 1.14 16.79 0.90
C PHE A 163 -0.28 16.20 0.87
N PHE A 164 -0.65 15.49 -0.21
CA PHE A 164 -1.97 14.86 -0.31
C PHE A 164 -2.19 13.76 0.72
N SER A 165 -1.17 12.93 0.99
CA SER A 165 -1.23 11.91 2.03
C SER A 165 -1.49 12.51 3.43
N MET A 166 -0.84 13.63 3.75
CA MET A 166 -1.06 14.34 5.00
C MET A 166 -2.44 14.99 5.08
N LEU A 167 -2.95 15.57 3.98
CA LEU A 167 -4.32 16.09 3.94
C LEU A 167 -5.36 14.98 4.20
N ILE A 168 -5.18 13.83 3.56
CA ILE A 168 -6.03 12.66 3.79
C ILE A 168 -5.97 12.22 5.25
N HIS A 169 -4.76 12.14 5.81
CA HIS A 169 -4.56 11.75 7.20
C HIS A 169 -5.30 12.68 8.17
N VAL A 170 -5.11 13.99 8.02
CA VAL A 170 -5.79 15.01 8.83
C VAL A 170 -7.31 14.94 8.65
N GLY A 171 -7.79 14.80 7.42
CA GLY A 171 -9.22 14.63 7.12
C GLY A 171 -9.83 13.42 7.85
N MET A 172 -9.12 12.29 7.87
CA MET A 172 -9.57 11.08 8.57
C MET A 172 -9.61 11.26 10.10
N LEU A 173 -8.68 12.03 10.69
CA LEU A 173 -8.73 12.38 12.12
C LEU A 173 -10.01 13.18 12.44
N PHE A 174 -10.35 14.17 11.61
CA PHE A 174 -11.57 14.97 11.78
C PHE A 174 -12.84 14.16 11.59
N LEU A 175 -12.86 13.27 10.58
CA LEU A 175 -13.99 12.38 10.33
C LEU A 175 -14.20 11.41 11.50
N GLY A 176 -13.12 10.78 11.98
CA GLY A 176 -13.17 9.89 13.14
C GLY A 176 -13.67 10.59 14.40
N LYS A 177 -13.17 11.80 14.68
CA LYS A 177 -13.64 12.62 15.81
C LYS A 177 -15.13 12.96 15.68
N SER A 178 -15.58 13.37 14.49
CA SER A 178 -16.98 13.71 14.23
C SER A 178 -17.90 12.50 14.43
N LEU A 179 -17.48 11.31 13.98
CA LEU A 179 -18.23 10.06 14.16
C LEU A 179 -18.38 9.69 15.64
N LEU A 180 -17.30 9.79 16.42
CA LEU A 180 -17.31 9.53 17.86
C LEU A 180 -18.21 10.50 18.62
N ILE A 181 -18.22 11.78 18.23
CA ILE A 181 -19.13 12.78 18.80
C ILE A 181 -20.58 12.43 18.47
N ALA A 182 -20.89 12.11 17.21
CA ALA A 182 -22.23 11.72 16.78
C ALA A 182 -22.72 10.46 17.52
N GLU A 183 -21.85 9.47 17.69
CA GLU A 183 -22.16 8.25 18.46
C GLU A 183 -22.37 8.55 19.95
N SER A 184 -21.55 9.39 20.55
CA SER A 184 -21.73 9.84 21.94
C SER A 184 -23.06 10.56 22.13
N VAL A 185 -23.45 11.45 21.20
CA VAL A 185 -24.75 12.13 21.23
C VAL A 185 -25.90 11.13 21.07
N ARG A 186 -25.81 10.21 20.10
CA ARG A 186 -26.79 9.13 19.90
C ARG A 186 -26.97 8.28 21.15
N ASN A 187 -25.87 7.92 21.83
CA ASN A 187 -25.91 7.10 23.03
C ASN A 187 -26.50 7.85 24.23
N ARG A 188 -26.32 9.17 24.34
CA ARG A 188 -26.99 10.01 25.35
C ARG A 188 -28.49 10.15 25.11
N LEU A 189 -28.92 10.16 23.85
CA LEU A 189 -30.32 10.31 23.45
C LEU A 189 -31.10 8.99 23.40
N ARG A 190 -30.42 7.83 23.47
CA ARG A 190 -31.08 6.52 23.55
C ARG A 190 -31.81 6.40 24.89
N PRO A 191 -33.14 6.18 24.91
CA PRO A 191 -33.86 5.98 26.16
C PRO A 191 -33.32 4.72 26.85
N LYS A 192 -33.01 4.83 28.15
CA LYS A 192 -32.68 3.67 28.97
C LYS A 192 -33.96 2.85 29.12
N ILE A 193 -34.02 1.70 28.44
CA ILE A 193 -35.06 0.71 28.73
C ILE A 193 -34.73 0.17 30.12
N ALA A 194 -35.56 0.53 31.11
CA ALA A 194 -35.48 -0.01 32.46
C ALA A 194 -35.89 -1.51 32.42
N PRO A 195 -35.26 -2.37 33.24
CA PRO A 195 -35.63 -3.78 33.34
C PRO A 195 -37.04 -3.99 33.90
#